data_AF-A0A2E8YAH7-F1
#
_entry.id   AF-A0A2E8YAH7-F1
#
_cell.length_a   1.000
_cell.length_b   1.000
_cell.length_c   1.000
_cell.angle_alpha   90.00
_cell.angle_beta   90.00
_cell.angle_gamma   90.00
#
_symmetry.space_group_name_H-M   'P 1'
#
loop_
_entity.id
_entity.type
_entity.pdbx_description
1 polymer ?
#
loop_
_entity_poly.entity_id
_entity_poly.type
_entity_poly.pdbx_seq_one_letter_code
_entity_poly.pdbx_strand_id
1 'polypeptide(L)' 'MALLNEHDVAPAFSIPNQDGTAKTLEQYAGKNVVLWWYPKADTPG' A
#
# COMPACT_ATOMS: atom_id res chain seq x y z
N MET A 1 5.51 -14.06 -10.48
CA MET A 1 5.36 -12.92 -9.55
C MET A 1 6.68 -12.78 -8.80
N ALA A 2 7.26 -11.58 -8.75
CA ALA A 2 8.48 -11.34 -7.99
C ALA A 2 8.15 -11.16 -6.50
N LEU A 3 8.91 -11.80 -5.62
CA LEU A 3 8.90 -11.50 -4.19
C LEU A 3 9.79 -10.28 -3.96
N LEU A 4 9.34 -9.32 -3.14
CA LEU A 4 10.17 -8.18 -2.75
C LEU A 4 11.29 -8.63 -1.82
N ASN A 5 12.47 -8.06 -2.02
CA ASN A 5 13.61 -8.16 -1.12
C ASN A 5 13.94 -6.78 -0.53
N GLU A 6 14.79 -6.78 0.50
CA GLU A 6 15.38 -5.55 1.01
C GLU A 6 16.11 -4.79 -0.13
N HIS A 7 16.00 -3.46 -0.10
CA HIS A 7 16.55 -2.54 -1.10
C HIS A 7 15.89 -2.54 -2.49
N ASP A 8 14.88 -3.38 -2.74
CA ASP A 8 14.08 -3.28 -3.96
C ASP A 8 13.30 -1.94 -3.98
N VAL A 9 13.22 -1.35 -5.18
CA VAL A 9 12.31 -0.22 -5.40
C VAL A 9 10.88 -0.72 -5.23
N ALA A 10 10.10 -0.03 -4.39
CA ALA A 10 8.69 -0.36 -4.20
C ALA A 10 7.95 -0.35 -5.55
N PRO A 11 7.23 -1.43 -5.91
CA PRO A 11 6.44 -1.47 -7.12
C PRO A 11 5.36 -0.40 -7.13
N ALA A 12 5.07 0.16 -8.31
CA ALA A 12 3.92 1.03 -8.48
C ALA A 12 2.63 0.28 -8.09
N PHE A 13 1.72 0.98 -7.42
CA PHE A 13 0.39 0.47 -7.10
C PHE A 13 -0.67 1.47 -7.52
N SER A 14 -1.87 0.95 -7.80
CA SER A 14 -3.08 1.74 -7.96
C SER A 14 -4.24 0.95 -7.37
N ILE A 15 -4.60 1.25 -6.13
CA ILE A 15 -5.63 0.51 -5.38
C ILE A 15 -6.73 1.48 -4.91
N PRO A 16 -8.01 1.08 -4.96
CA PRO A 16 -9.08 1.88 -4.38
C PRO A 16 -8.94 1.91 -2.85
N ASN A 17 -9.16 3.07 -2.25
CA ASN A 17 -9.35 3.20 -0.80
C ASN A 17 -10.79 2.81 -0.41
N GLN A 18 -11.13 2.98 0.87
CA GLN A 18 -12.46 2.69 1.41
C GLN A 18 -13.61 3.49 0.77
N ASP A 19 -13.29 4.63 0.14
CA ASP A 19 -14.26 5.49 -0.54
C ASP A 19 -14.31 5.21 -2.06
N GLY A 20 -13.62 4.15 -2.53
CA GLY A 20 -13.50 3.82 -3.95
C GLY A 20 -12.54 4.74 -4.73
N THR A 21 -11.85 5.66 -4.07
CA THR A 21 -10.90 6.57 -4.71
C THR A 21 -9.56 5.87 -4.92
N ALA A 22 -9.06 5.89 -6.17
CA ALA A 22 -7.76 5.32 -6.49
C ALA A 22 -6.62 6.07 -5.78
N LYS A 23 -5.81 5.30 -5.05
CA LYS A 23 -4.54 5.74 -4.46
C LYS A 23 -3.39 5.10 -5.20
N THR A 24 -2.37 5.89 -5.51
CA THR A 24 -1.16 5.43 -6.20
C THR A 24 0.10 5.75 -5.41
N LEU A 25 1.20 5.05 -5.65
CA LEU A 25 2.47 5.29 -4.96
C LEU A 25 3.00 6.70 -5.24
N GLU A 26 2.85 7.16 -6.48
CA GLU A 26 3.37 8.45 -6.96
C GLU A 26 2.73 9.64 -6.22
N GLN A 27 1.48 9.51 -5.78
CA GLN A 27 0.79 10.52 -4.97
C GLN A 27 1.50 10.81 -3.63
N TYR A 28 2.38 9.91 -3.17
CA TYR A 28 3.13 10.03 -1.92
C TYR A 28 4.62 10.36 -2.12
N ALA A 29 5.05 10.75 -3.33
CA ALA A 29 6.43 11.12 -3.61
C ALA A 29 6.99 12.15 -2.62
N GLY A 30 8.23 11.94 -2.17
CA GLY A 30 8.90 12.80 -1.19
C GLY A 30 8.50 12.57 0.27
N LYS A 31 7.66 11.57 0.56
CA LYS A 31 7.27 11.18 1.93
C LYS A 31 7.75 9.75 2.23
N ASN A 32 8.06 9.50 3.50
CA ASN A 32 8.21 8.14 3.99
C ASN A 32 6.81 7.52 4.14
N VAL A 33 6.60 6.34 3.55
CA VAL A 33 5.31 5.64 3.54
C VAL A 33 5.52 4.23 4.08
N VAL A 34 4.62 3.81 4.98
CA VAL A 34 4.54 2.43 5.47
C VAL A 34 3.22 1.85 4.98
N LEU A 35 3.29 0.78 4.18
CA LEU A 35 2.13 0.01 3.78
C LEU A 35 1.94 -1.17 4.74
N TRP A 36 0.73 -1.31 5.26
CA TRP A 36 0.36 -2.37 6.19
C TRP A 36 -1.06 -2.84 5.86
N TRP A 37 -1.38 -4.07 6.27
CA TRP A 37 -2.68 -4.68 6.00
C TRP A 37 -3.13 -5.53 7.19
N TYR A 38 -4.43 -5.75 7.28
CA TYR A 38 -5.07 -6.64 8.25
C TYR A 38 -6.13 -7.50 7.54
N PRO A 39 -6.46 -8.70 8.04
CA PRO A 39 -7.40 -9.60 7.35
C PRO A 39 -8.83 -9.08 7.27
N LYS A 40 -9.30 -8.43 8.35
CA LYS A 40 -10.67 -7.90 8.44
C LYS A 40 -10.72 -6.69 9.39
N ALA A 41 -11.48 -5.66 8.99
CA ALA A 41 -11.73 -4.49 9.82
C ALA A 41 -12.76 -4.82 10.92
N ASP A 42 -12.81 -4.01 11.97
CA ASP A 42 -13.84 -4.05 13.01
C ASP A 42 -14.01 -5.41 13.69
N THR A 43 -12.92 -6.14 13.87
CA THR A 43 -12.88 -7.37 14.67
C THR A 43 -12.26 -7.11 16.04
N PRO A 44 -12.78 -7.72 17.13
CA PRO A 44 -12.27 -7.52 18.50
C PRO A 44 -10.78 -7.85 18.69
N GLY A 45 -10.22 -8.73 17.85
CA GLY A 45 -8.93 -9.38 18.08
C GLY A 45 -9.10 -10.68 18.85
#